data_AF-A0A2N7QFZ2-F1
#
_entry.id   AF-A0A2N7QFZ2-F1
#
_cell.length_a   1.000
_cell.length_b   1.000
_cell.length_c   1.000
_cell.angle_alpha   90.00
_cell.angle_beta   90.00
_cell.angle_gamma   90.00
#
_symmetry.space_group_name_H-M   'P 1'
#
loop_
_entity.id
_entity.type
_entity.pdbx_description
1 polymer ?
#
loop_
_entity_poly.entity_id
_entity_poly.type
_entity_poly.pdbx_seq_one_letter_code
_entity_poly.pdbx_strand_id
1 'polypeptide(L)'
;WRIGLSFLYQSGIPLDYLPFKEGKPIDLILQMLEKKINSPFACGMGRIFDGISALLGICEKITTEAEAAQKLEETALKARKFYKIEIEPIEIENELVIPTEELIRKIMELKDKGVSISEIALSFHWAIIEVSLKVVQRIRERTGIKRVVLNGGSFQNRILLKNLWEKLEKLGFDVYLPQKTPLNDGGIALGQIIIGRENLV
;
A
#
# COMPACT_ATOMS: atom_id res chain seq x y z
N TRP A 1 -12.53 8.36 1.11
CA TRP A 1 -13.65 7.41 1.39
C TRP A 1 -13.99 6.45 0.25
N ARG A 2 -14.12 6.88 -1.03
CA ARG A 2 -14.53 5.99 -2.15
C ARG A 2 -13.67 4.74 -2.32
N ILE A 3 -12.36 4.87 -2.15
CA ILE A 3 -11.42 3.74 -2.22
C ILE A 3 -11.64 2.76 -1.06
N GLY A 4 -11.90 3.28 0.15
CA GLY A 4 -12.30 2.44 1.28
C GLY A 4 -13.61 1.69 1.00
N LEU A 5 -14.60 2.36 0.40
CA LEU A 5 -15.85 1.72 -0.02
C LEU A 5 -15.60 0.58 -1.03
N SER A 6 -14.75 0.81 -2.04
CA SER A 6 -14.44 -0.24 -3.02
C SER A 6 -13.73 -1.44 -2.38
N PHE A 7 -12.88 -1.22 -1.38
CA PHE A 7 -12.26 -2.31 -0.61
C PHE A 7 -13.27 -3.12 0.20
N LEU A 8 -14.21 -2.47 0.89
CA LEU A 8 -15.27 -3.20 1.59
C LEU A 8 -16.11 -4.03 0.62
N TYR A 9 -16.48 -3.44 -0.52
CA TYR A 9 -17.24 -4.12 -1.57
C TYR A 9 -16.51 -5.35 -2.12
N GLN A 10 -15.24 -5.19 -2.53
CA GLN A 10 -14.42 -6.29 -3.09
C GLN A 10 -14.14 -7.38 -2.05
N SER A 11 -13.91 -7.00 -0.79
CA SER A 11 -13.71 -7.94 0.30
C SER A 11 -15.02 -8.55 0.83
N GLY A 12 -16.20 -8.16 0.33
CA GLY A 12 -17.49 -8.66 0.86
C GLY A 12 -17.69 -8.33 2.35
N ILE A 13 -17.11 -7.23 2.82
CA ILE A 13 -17.24 -6.76 4.21
C ILE A 13 -18.43 -5.79 4.28
N PRO A 14 -19.24 -5.81 5.37
CA PRO A 14 -20.35 -4.89 5.53
C PRO A 14 -19.92 -3.41 5.33
N LEU A 15 -20.76 -2.64 4.64
CA LEU A 15 -20.44 -1.24 4.33
C LEU A 15 -20.50 -0.33 5.56
N ASP A 16 -21.09 -0.80 6.66
CA ASP A 16 -21.17 -0.12 7.94
C ASP A 16 -19.80 0.18 8.57
N TYR A 17 -18.77 -0.53 8.11
CA TYR A 17 -17.39 -0.26 8.51
C TYR A 17 -16.82 1.04 7.97
N LEU A 18 -17.45 1.65 6.96
CA LEU A 18 -17.05 2.94 6.41
C LEU A 18 -17.51 4.08 7.34
N PRO A 19 -16.58 4.80 8.02
CA PRO A 19 -16.96 5.82 9.00
C PRO A 19 -17.73 7.01 8.41
N PHE A 20 -17.45 7.35 7.14
CA PHE A 20 -17.96 8.55 6.47
C PHE A 20 -19.16 8.26 5.54
N LYS A 21 -19.95 7.22 5.84
CA LYS A 21 -21.03 6.77 4.94
C LYS A 21 -22.24 7.72 4.90
N GLU A 22 -22.49 8.44 5.99
CA GLU A 22 -23.67 9.28 6.14
C GLU A 22 -23.71 10.44 5.14
N GLY A 23 -24.86 10.65 4.50
CA GLY A 23 -25.05 11.69 3.48
C GLY A 23 -24.26 11.48 2.17
N LYS A 24 -23.63 10.31 1.97
CA LYS A 24 -22.92 9.98 0.73
C LYS A 24 -23.78 9.15 -0.22
N PRO A 25 -23.58 9.27 -1.55
CA PRO A 25 -24.32 8.47 -2.53
C PRO A 25 -23.73 7.05 -2.64
N ILE A 26 -23.82 6.26 -1.57
CA ILE A 26 -23.21 4.92 -1.49
C ILE A 26 -23.79 4.00 -2.58
N ASP A 27 -25.10 3.91 -2.70
CA ASP A 27 -25.78 3.02 -3.65
C ASP A 27 -25.40 3.32 -5.10
N LEU A 28 -25.28 4.60 -5.46
CA LEU A 28 -24.85 5.00 -6.80
C LEU A 28 -23.42 4.52 -7.09
N ILE A 29 -22.50 4.68 -6.13
CA ILE A 29 -21.12 4.23 -6.30
C ILE A 29 -21.04 2.70 -6.38
N LEU A 30 -21.86 1.97 -5.61
CA LEU A 30 -21.93 0.52 -5.72
C LEU A 30 -22.43 0.07 -7.09
N GLN A 31 -23.48 0.71 -7.62
CA GLN A 31 -23.96 0.43 -8.97
C GLN A 31 -22.89 0.72 -10.03
N MET A 32 -22.10 1.79 -9.85
CA MET A 32 -20.98 2.09 -10.74
C MET A 32 -19.90 1.00 -10.68
N LEU A 33 -19.56 0.50 -9.48
CA LEU A 33 -18.60 -0.60 -9.30
C LEU A 33 -19.12 -1.90 -9.95
N GLU A 34 -20.37 -2.26 -9.70
CA GLU A 34 -21.00 -3.47 -10.26
C GLU A 34 -21.07 -3.43 -11.79
N LYS A 35 -21.51 -2.30 -12.35
CA LYS A 35 -21.65 -2.11 -13.81
C LYS A 35 -20.33 -1.73 -14.49
N LYS A 36 -19.24 -1.62 -13.73
CA LYS A 36 -17.92 -1.19 -14.20
C LYS A 36 -17.90 0.18 -14.91
N ILE A 37 -18.74 1.12 -14.44
CA ILE A 37 -18.88 2.46 -15.02
C ILE A 37 -17.92 3.42 -14.31
N ASN A 38 -16.97 4.01 -15.04
CA ASN A 38 -15.97 4.95 -14.50
C ASN A 38 -15.22 4.40 -13.27
N SER A 39 -14.97 3.08 -13.26
CA SER A 39 -14.32 2.35 -12.17
C SER A 39 -13.07 1.62 -12.70
N PRO A 40 -12.00 2.35 -13.06
CA PRO A 40 -10.77 1.73 -13.55
C PRO A 40 -10.10 0.89 -12.45
N PHE A 41 -9.43 -0.19 -12.85
CA PHE A 41 -8.57 -0.95 -11.96
C PHE A 41 -7.34 -0.12 -11.56
N ALA A 42 -6.85 -0.32 -10.34
CA ALA A 42 -5.65 0.33 -9.84
C ALA A 42 -4.88 -0.61 -8.90
N CYS A 43 -3.57 -0.72 -9.10
CA CYS A 43 -2.64 -1.49 -8.26
C CYS A 43 -1.65 -0.62 -7.47
N GLY A 44 -1.85 0.70 -7.46
CA GLY A 44 -0.93 1.65 -6.84
C GLY A 44 -0.99 1.61 -5.31
N MET A 45 0.17 1.51 -4.66
CA MET A 45 0.32 1.52 -3.20
C MET A 45 -0.36 2.74 -2.55
N GLY A 46 -0.28 3.92 -3.19
CA GLY A 46 -0.95 5.12 -2.70
C GLY A 46 -2.46 4.96 -2.52
N ARG A 47 -3.14 4.24 -3.43
CA ARG A 47 -4.58 3.98 -3.32
C ARG A 47 -4.90 3.04 -2.16
N ILE A 48 -4.05 2.04 -1.91
CA ILE A 48 -4.17 1.17 -0.75
C ILE A 48 -4.09 2.00 0.54
N PHE A 49 -3.08 2.86 0.65
CA PHE A 49 -2.93 3.77 1.80
C PHE A 49 -4.13 4.70 1.98
N ASP A 50 -4.64 5.31 0.90
CA ASP A 50 -5.82 6.17 0.95
C ASP A 50 -7.07 5.41 1.42
N GLY A 51 -7.24 4.17 0.94
CA GLY A 51 -8.35 3.31 1.32
C GLY A 51 -8.29 2.91 2.79
N ILE A 52 -7.13 2.47 3.29
CA ILE A 52 -6.94 2.16 4.71
C ILE A 52 -7.18 3.40 5.57
N SER A 53 -6.61 4.55 5.20
CA SER A 53 -6.81 5.83 5.90
C SER A 53 -8.30 6.18 6.00
N ALA A 54 -9.08 5.94 4.94
CA ALA A 54 -10.52 6.14 4.96
C ALA A 54 -11.27 5.13 5.86
N LEU A 55 -10.91 3.84 5.83
CA LEU A 55 -11.54 2.79 6.64
C LEU A 55 -11.29 2.95 8.14
N LEU A 56 -10.11 3.48 8.48
CA LEU A 56 -9.73 3.81 9.85
C LEU A 56 -10.29 5.16 10.33
N GLY A 57 -10.99 5.90 9.47
CA GLY A 57 -11.59 7.19 9.84
C GLY A 57 -10.58 8.32 9.96
N ILE A 58 -9.37 8.17 9.40
CA ILE A 58 -8.29 9.15 9.50
C ILE A 58 -8.46 10.28 8.48
N CYS A 59 -8.84 9.92 7.24
CA CYS A 59 -8.98 10.90 6.16
C CYS A 59 -10.22 10.59 5.29
N GLU A 60 -11.20 11.49 5.33
CA GLU A 60 -12.38 11.40 4.47
C GLU A 60 -12.08 11.86 3.03
N LYS A 61 -11.53 13.07 2.93
CA LYS A 61 -11.25 13.81 1.70
C LYS A 61 -9.82 14.36 1.77
N ILE A 62 -9.12 14.24 0.66
CA ILE A 62 -7.80 14.84 0.46
C ILE A 62 -7.93 16.22 -0.19
N THR A 63 -6.99 17.10 0.13
CA THR A 63 -6.80 18.45 -0.38
C THR A 63 -5.47 18.58 -1.13
N THR A 64 -4.49 17.75 -0.77
CA THR A 64 -3.21 17.62 -1.46
C THR A 64 -2.93 16.17 -1.84
N GLU A 65 -1.98 15.97 -2.75
CA GLU A 65 -1.51 14.64 -3.10
C GLU A 65 -0.89 13.92 -1.90
N ALA A 66 -1.15 12.61 -1.77
CA ALA A 66 -0.67 11.74 -0.71
C ALA A 66 -1.08 12.12 0.74
N GLU A 67 -1.97 13.09 0.94
CA GLU A 67 -2.37 13.57 2.28
C GLU A 67 -2.89 12.43 3.18
N ALA A 68 -3.75 11.56 2.64
CA ALA A 68 -4.31 10.45 3.41
C ALA A 68 -3.25 9.43 3.83
N ALA A 69 -2.24 9.20 2.98
CA ALA A 69 -1.09 8.34 3.28
C ALA A 69 -0.17 8.95 4.34
N GLN A 70 0.10 10.26 4.27
CA GLN A 70 0.88 10.99 5.28
C GLN A 70 0.20 10.96 6.65
N LYS A 71 -1.11 11.26 6.71
CA LYS A 71 -1.89 11.19 7.96
C LYS A 71 -1.91 9.78 8.55
N LEU A 72 -1.96 8.75 7.69
CA LEU A 72 -1.90 7.36 8.13
C LEU A 72 -0.53 7.01 8.74
N GLU A 73 0.56 7.48 8.15
CA GLU A 73 1.91 7.35 8.70
C GLU A 73 2.07 8.06 10.04
N GLU A 74 1.66 9.33 10.13
CA GLU A 74 1.68 10.11 11.37
C GLU A 74 0.88 9.44 12.49
N THR A 75 -0.23 8.81 12.13
CA THR A 75 -1.06 8.04 13.07
C THR A 75 -0.37 6.77 13.53
N ALA A 76 0.30 6.05 12.61
CA ALA A 76 1.09 4.86 12.93
C ALA A 76 2.27 5.16 13.87
N LEU A 77 2.93 6.32 13.72
CA LEU A 77 4.05 6.73 14.60
C LEU A 77 3.66 6.94 16.06
N LYS A 78 2.36 7.11 16.37
CA LYS A 78 1.84 7.25 17.74
C LYS A 78 1.64 5.91 18.44
N ALA A 79 1.72 4.79 17.72
CA ALA A 79 1.49 3.46 18.28
C ALA A 79 2.70 2.98 19.10
N ARG A 80 2.43 2.23 20.18
CA ARG A 80 3.48 1.63 21.03
C ARG A 80 3.84 0.20 20.61
N LYS A 81 2.92 -0.48 19.94
CA LYS A 81 3.04 -1.86 19.47
C LYS A 81 2.25 -2.03 18.18
N PHE A 82 2.45 -3.15 17.51
CA PHE A 82 1.67 -3.57 16.37
C PHE A 82 1.25 -5.02 16.54
N TYR A 83 0.23 -5.41 15.79
CA TYR A 83 -0.29 -6.77 15.72
C TYR A 83 0.16 -7.37 14.39
N LYS A 84 0.67 -8.61 14.43
CA LYS A 84 1.16 -9.27 13.22
C LYS A 84 -0.01 -9.57 12.29
N ILE A 85 0.06 -9.07 11.06
CA ILE A 85 -0.84 -9.42 9.97
C ILE A 85 0.00 -10.19 8.95
N GLU A 86 -0.23 -11.49 8.86
CA GLU A 86 0.48 -12.33 7.90
C GLU A 86 -0.28 -12.31 6.58
N ILE A 87 0.39 -11.94 5.49
CA ILE A 87 -0.12 -12.07 4.13
C ILE A 87 0.88 -12.90 3.36
N GLU A 88 0.37 -13.87 2.60
CA GLU A 88 1.17 -14.64 1.65
C GLU A 88 0.90 -14.11 0.24
N PRO A 89 1.94 -13.73 -0.52
CA PRO A 89 1.74 -13.47 -1.93
C PRO A 89 1.30 -14.76 -2.62
N ILE A 90 0.37 -14.65 -3.55
CA ILE A 90 -0.13 -15.74 -4.38
C ILE A 90 0.46 -15.62 -5.78
N GLU A 91 0.48 -16.72 -6.52
CA GLU A 91 0.97 -16.74 -7.90
C GLU A 91 -0.21 -16.83 -8.86
N ILE A 92 -0.29 -15.87 -9.78
CA ILE A 92 -1.32 -15.79 -10.82
C ILE A 92 -0.59 -15.49 -12.12
N GLU A 93 -0.71 -16.37 -13.13
CA GLU A 93 -0.13 -16.15 -14.46
C GLU A 93 1.37 -15.78 -14.45
N ASN A 94 2.16 -16.41 -13.56
CA ASN A 94 3.58 -16.14 -13.28
C ASN A 94 3.88 -14.80 -12.58
N GLU A 95 2.87 -14.04 -12.18
CA GLU A 95 3.01 -12.85 -11.36
C GLU A 95 2.80 -13.17 -9.87
N LEU A 96 3.57 -12.51 -9.01
CA LEU A 96 3.35 -12.55 -7.57
C LEU A 96 2.37 -11.45 -7.18
N VAL A 97 1.17 -11.84 -6.75
CA VAL A 97 0.07 -10.94 -6.40
C VAL A 97 -0.10 -10.92 -4.88
N ILE A 98 -0.21 -9.73 -4.29
CA ILE A 98 -0.54 -9.56 -2.88
C ILE A 98 -2.07 -9.55 -2.77
N PRO A 99 -2.70 -10.52 -2.03
CA PRO A 99 -4.15 -10.58 -1.90
C PRO A 99 -4.65 -9.44 -1.02
N THR A 100 -5.00 -8.32 -1.65
CA THR A 100 -5.39 -7.09 -0.96
C THR A 100 -6.68 -7.31 -0.17
N GLU A 101 -7.61 -8.11 -0.68
CA GLU A 101 -8.87 -8.41 0.00
C GLU A 101 -8.65 -9.10 1.35
N GLU A 102 -7.67 -10.01 1.44
CA GLU A 102 -7.27 -10.67 2.68
C GLU A 102 -6.64 -9.68 3.66
N LEU A 103 -5.77 -8.79 3.17
CA LEU A 103 -5.19 -7.72 3.97
C LEU A 103 -6.27 -6.82 4.58
N ILE A 104 -7.27 -6.42 3.78
CA ILE A 104 -8.40 -5.62 4.28
C ILE A 104 -9.17 -6.40 5.36
N ARG A 105 -9.53 -7.67 5.13
CA ARG A 105 -10.25 -8.49 6.13
C ARG A 105 -9.51 -8.53 7.47
N LYS A 106 -8.21 -8.83 7.46
CA LYS A 106 -7.40 -8.90 8.69
C LYS A 106 -7.29 -7.56 9.41
N ILE A 107 -7.25 -6.45 8.68
CA ILE A 107 -7.30 -5.11 9.27
C ILE A 107 -8.64 -4.85 9.96
N MET A 108 -9.74 -5.24 9.32
CA MET A 108 -11.08 -5.08 9.90
C MET A 108 -11.28 -5.97 11.14
N GLU A 109 -10.74 -7.19 11.14
CA GLU A 109 -10.75 -8.05 12.34
C GLU A 109 -10.03 -7.41 13.54
N LEU A 110 -8.94 -6.66 13.32
CA LEU A 110 -8.28 -5.92 14.40
C LEU A 110 -9.18 -4.79 14.92
N LYS A 111 -9.93 -4.13 14.03
CA LYS A 111 -10.90 -3.11 14.40
C LYS A 111 -12.02 -3.71 15.27
N ASP A 112 -12.53 -4.88 14.92
CA ASP A 112 -13.55 -5.60 15.69
C ASP A 112 -13.07 -6.03 17.09
N LYS A 113 -11.78 -6.35 17.20
CA LYS A 113 -11.11 -6.68 18.47
C LYS A 113 -10.85 -5.45 19.34
N GLY A 114 -11.27 -4.25 18.91
CA GLY A 114 -11.09 -3.01 19.67
C GLY A 114 -9.65 -2.51 19.70
N VAL A 115 -8.80 -2.94 18.75
CA VAL A 115 -7.43 -2.43 18.64
C VAL A 115 -7.46 -0.95 18.27
N SER A 116 -6.55 -0.15 18.85
CA SER A 116 -6.54 1.29 18.59
C SER A 116 -6.15 1.60 17.14
N ILE A 117 -6.67 2.71 16.59
CA ILE A 117 -6.43 3.11 15.19
C ILE A 117 -4.93 3.27 14.89
N SER A 118 -4.15 3.82 15.81
CA SER A 118 -2.69 3.97 15.64
C SER A 118 -2.00 2.61 15.55
N GLU A 119 -2.36 1.65 16.40
CA GLU A 119 -1.81 0.29 16.37
C GLU A 119 -2.23 -0.45 15.09
N ILE A 120 -3.47 -0.28 14.61
CA ILE A 120 -3.90 -0.86 13.32
C ILE A 120 -3.12 -0.24 12.17
N ALA A 121 -2.95 1.09 12.16
CA ALA A 121 -2.17 1.78 11.15
C ALA A 121 -0.73 1.27 11.11
N LEU A 122 -0.09 1.10 12.27
CA LEU A 122 1.26 0.55 12.34
C LEU A 122 1.30 -0.93 11.90
N SER A 123 0.29 -1.72 12.26
CA SER A 123 0.15 -3.12 11.85
C SER A 123 0.04 -3.27 10.33
N PHE A 124 -0.71 -2.37 9.68
CA PHE A 124 -0.80 -2.31 8.22
C PHE A 124 0.56 -2.01 7.57
N HIS A 125 1.31 -1.02 8.05
CA HIS A 125 2.64 -0.73 7.51
C HIS A 125 3.57 -1.95 7.63
N TRP A 126 3.56 -2.62 8.78
CA TRP A 126 4.32 -3.84 8.98
C TRP A 126 3.88 -5.00 8.07
N ALA A 127 2.57 -5.15 7.83
CA ALA A 127 2.06 -6.13 6.88
C ALA A 127 2.63 -5.91 5.47
N ILE A 128 2.65 -4.66 5.00
CA ILE A 128 3.22 -4.26 3.71
C ILE A 128 4.73 -4.53 3.65
N ILE A 129 5.46 -4.22 4.72
CA ILE A 129 6.90 -4.51 4.82
C ILE A 129 7.14 -6.01 4.69
N GLU A 130 6.48 -6.82 5.52
CA GLU A 130 6.69 -8.27 5.56
C GLU A 130 6.31 -8.96 4.25
N VAL A 131 5.16 -8.61 3.65
CA VAL A 131 4.75 -9.21 2.37
C VAL A 131 5.68 -8.78 1.23
N SER A 132 6.18 -7.54 1.23
CA SER A 132 7.15 -7.08 0.23
C SER A 132 8.48 -7.84 0.34
N LEU A 133 8.94 -8.14 1.56
CA LEU A 133 10.14 -8.96 1.77
C LEU A 133 9.95 -10.37 1.20
N LYS A 134 8.79 -11.01 1.46
CA LYS A 134 8.46 -12.32 0.87
C LYS A 134 8.47 -12.29 -0.66
N VAL A 135 7.89 -11.25 -1.26
CA VAL A 135 7.89 -11.09 -2.73
C VAL A 135 9.32 -10.98 -3.25
N VAL A 136 10.15 -10.10 -2.68
CA VAL A 136 11.53 -9.91 -3.12
C VAL A 136 12.38 -11.18 -2.92
N GLN A 137 12.17 -11.92 -1.83
CA GLN A 137 12.83 -13.21 -1.59
C GLN A 137 12.45 -14.26 -2.63
N ARG A 138 11.16 -14.40 -2.97
CA ARG A 138 10.70 -15.32 -4.03
C ARG A 138 11.24 -14.94 -5.40
N ILE A 139 11.33 -13.65 -5.71
CA ILE A 139 11.97 -13.17 -6.95
C ILE A 139 13.44 -13.58 -6.98
N ARG A 140 14.18 -13.40 -5.87
CA ARG A 140 15.58 -13.85 -5.76
C ARG A 140 15.72 -15.36 -5.94
N GLU A 141 14.84 -16.15 -5.35
CA GLU A 141 14.86 -17.62 -5.50
C GLU A 141 14.67 -18.05 -6.95
N ARG A 142 13.82 -17.34 -7.72
CA ARG A 142 13.55 -17.63 -9.13
C ARG A 142 14.66 -17.15 -10.07
N THR A 143 15.30 -16.02 -9.77
CA THR A 143 16.15 -15.30 -10.73
C THR A 143 17.61 -15.19 -10.33
N GLY A 144 17.93 -15.45 -9.05
CA GLY A 144 19.25 -15.19 -8.46
C GLY A 144 19.55 -13.70 -8.22
N ILE A 145 18.65 -12.77 -8.56
CA ILE A 145 18.89 -11.33 -8.43
C ILE A 145 18.94 -10.92 -6.95
N LYS A 146 20.03 -10.25 -6.57
CA LYS A 146 20.25 -9.72 -5.20
C LYS A 146 20.21 -8.20 -5.10
N ARG A 147 20.15 -7.49 -6.23
CA ARG A 147 20.10 -6.03 -6.26
C ARG A 147 18.66 -5.56 -6.18
N VAL A 148 18.35 -4.71 -5.22
CA VAL A 148 17.00 -4.15 -5.00
C VAL A 148 17.08 -2.64 -5.02
N VAL A 149 16.27 -2.01 -5.87
CA VAL A 149 16.14 -0.55 -5.88
C VAL A 149 14.82 -0.19 -5.21
N LEU A 150 14.85 0.64 -4.17
CA LEU A 150 13.64 1.20 -3.56
C LEU A 150 13.41 2.60 -4.13
N ASN A 151 12.35 2.77 -4.93
CA ASN A 151 12.03 4.03 -5.60
C ASN A 151 10.50 4.19 -5.80
N GLY A 152 10.03 5.42 -6.00
CA GLY A 152 8.62 5.78 -6.08
C GLY A 152 8.13 6.53 -4.84
N GLY A 153 7.11 7.38 -5.02
CA GLY A 153 6.62 8.30 -3.98
C GLY A 153 6.18 7.62 -2.68
N SER A 154 5.75 6.36 -2.72
CA SER A 154 5.41 5.59 -1.51
C SER A 154 6.60 5.38 -0.56
N PHE A 155 7.83 5.43 -1.05
CA PHE A 155 9.04 5.38 -0.21
C PHE A 155 9.39 6.71 0.45
N GLN A 156 8.61 7.78 0.24
CA GLN A 156 8.66 8.95 1.12
C GLN A 156 8.13 8.62 2.53
N ASN A 157 7.36 7.53 2.67
CA ASN A 157 6.95 7.00 3.96
C ASN A 157 8.16 6.42 4.71
N ARG A 158 8.50 7.04 5.84
CA ARG A 158 9.70 6.75 6.63
C ARG A 158 9.63 5.37 7.28
N ILE A 159 8.43 4.92 7.66
CA ILE A 159 8.22 3.59 8.23
C ILE A 159 8.55 2.54 7.17
N LEU A 160 8.01 2.66 5.96
CA LEU A 160 8.29 1.71 4.88
C LEU A 160 9.76 1.72 4.48
N LEU A 161 10.30 2.90 4.14
CA LEU A 161 11.66 3.03 3.61
C LEU A 161 12.70 2.48 4.58
N LYS A 162 12.68 2.95 5.84
CA LYS A 162 13.66 2.53 6.85
C LYS A 162 13.62 1.02 7.08
N ASN A 163 12.43 0.48 7.33
CA ASN A 163 12.31 -0.93 7.72
C ASN A 163 12.56 -1.89 6.55
N LEU A 164 12.14 -1.54 5.31
CA LEU A 164 12.47 -2.34 4.14
C LEU A 164 13.96 -2.34 3.86
N TRP A 165 14.61 -1.17 3.90
CA TRP A 165 16.05 -1.07 3.69
C TRP A 165 16.83 -1.92 4.70
N GLU A 166 16.60 -1.72 6.01
CA GLU A 166 17.30 -2.46 7.06
C GLU A 166 17.06 -3.98 6.98
N LYS A 167 15.85 -4.41 6.62
CA LYS A 167 15.52 -5.83 6.54
C LYS A 167 16.07 -6.49 5.28
N LEU A 168 16.04 -5.81 4.14
CA LEU A 168 16.63 -6.32 2.90
C LEU A 168 18.14 -6.50 3.04
N GLU A 169 18.86 -5.54 3.63
CA GLU A 169 20.30 -5.68 3.89
C GLU A 169 20.59 -6.86 4.82
N LYS A 170 19.83 -7.02 5.90
CA LYS A 170 19.95 -8.18 6.82
C LYS A 170 19.70 -9.52 6.13
N LEU A 171 18.88 -9.54 5.08
CA LEU A 171 18.61 -10.73 4.26
C LEU A 171 19.65 -10.94 3.14
N GLY A 172 20.69 -10.10 3.08
CA GLY A 172 21.79 -10.21 2.11
C GLY A 172 21.46 -9.66 0.72
N PHE A 173 20.56 -8.68 0.62
CA PHE A 173 20.33 -7.93 -0.60
C PHE A 173 21.22 -6.69 -0.66
N ASP A 174 21.64 -6.32 -1.87
CA ASP A 174 22.29 -5.04 -2.16
C ASP A 174 21.19 -4.00 -2.43
N VAL A 175 20.96 -3.09 -1.48
CA VAL A 175 19.86 -2.12 -1.55
C VAL A 175 20.34 -0.78 -2.09
N TYR A 176 19.62 -0.24 -3.07
CA TYR A 176 19.93 1.04 -3.70
C TYR A 176 18.78 2.03 -3.53
N LEU A 177 19.16 3.28 -3.26
CA LEU A 177 18.26 4.41 -3.07
C LEU A 177 18.74 5.58 -3.93
N PRO A 178 17.82 6.35 -4.55
CA PRO A 178 18.19 7.60 -5.20
C PRO A 178 18.64 8.63 -4.15
N GLN A 179 19.86 9.15 -4.30
CA GLN A 179 20.39 10.20 -3.42
C GLN A 179 20.36 11.60 -4.06
N LYS A 180 20.48 11.66 -5.40
CA LYS A 180 20.59 12.92 -6.16
C LYS A 180 19.31 13.33 -6.87
N THR A 181 18.31 12.46 -6.87
CA THR A 181 16.98 12.72 -7.42
C THR A 181 15.92 12.42 -6.37
N PRO A 182 14.75 13.08 -6.44
CA PRO A 182 13.68 12.73 -5.54
C PRO A 182 13.14 11.33 -5.85
N LEU A 183 12.56 10.68 -4.84
CA LEU A 183 11.85 9.40 -4.94
C LEU A 183 10.51 9.51 -5.70
N ASN A 184 9.96 10.73 -5.80
CA ASN A 184 8.68 10.98 -6.43
C ASN A 184 8.84 11.28 -7.93
N ASP A 185 7.73 11.68 -8.55
CA ASP A 185 7.63 11.89 -10.00
C ASP A 185 8.60 12.95 -10.55
N GLY A 186 9.15 13.82 -9.69
CA GLY A 186 10.23 14.73 -10.07
C GLY A 186 11.52 14.03 -10.54
N GLY A 187 11.68 12.73 -10.24
CA GLY A 187 12.81 11.90 -10.67
C GLY A 187 12.58 11.12 -11.96
N ILE A 188 11.35 11.09 -12.49
CA ILE A 188 10.97 10.23 -13.62
C ILE A 188 11.76 10.57 -14.89
N ALA A 189 11.96 11.86 -15.17
CA ALA A 189 12.65 12.31 -16.39
C ALA A 189 14.06 11.73 -16.51
N LEU A 190 14.79 11.55 -15.39
CA LEU A 190 16.11 10.93 -15.41
C LEU A 190 16.04 9.47 -15.88
N GLY A 191 15.09 8.69 -15.34
CA GLY A 191 14.89 7.30 -15.75
C GLY A 191 14.51 7.18 -17.23
N GLN A 192 13.64 8.07 -17.71
CA GLN A 192 13.25 8.12 -19.13
C GLN A 192 14.43 8.39 -20.06
N ILE A 193 15.30 9.35 -19.71
CA ILE A 193 16.49 9.68 -20.51
C ILE A 193 17.46 8.50 -20.58
N ILE A 194 17.73 7.83 -19.44
CA ILE A 194 18.66 6.70 -19.42
C ILE A 194 18.11 5.51 -20.21
N ILE A 195 16.84 5.13 -20.02
CA ILE A 195 16.21 4.03 -20.79
C ILE A 195 16.17 4.38 -22.27
N GLY A 196 15.79 5.61 -22.62
CA GLY A 196 15.77 6.08 -24.00
C GLY A 196 17.15 6.00 -24.65
N ARG A 197 18.22 6.37 -23.93
CA ARG A 197 19.60 6.22 -24.40
C ARG A 197 19.99 4.77 -24.63
N GLU A 198 19.70 3.88 -23.67
CA GLU A 198 20.03 2.44 -23.80
C GLU A 198 19.29 1.77 -24.95
N ASN A 199 18.10 2.26 -25.34
CA ASN A 199 17.36 1.73 -26.49
C ASN A 199 17.84 2.26 -27.85
N LEU A 200 18.65 3.33 -27.87
CA LEU A 200 19.18 3.94 -29.08
C LEU A 200 20.59 3.46 -29.45
N VAL A 201 21.31 2.85 -28.49
CA VAL A 201 22.67 2.32 -28.65
C VAL A 201 22.60 0.81 -28.84
#